data_AF-A0A3C1G2E0-F1
#
_entry.id   AF-A0A3C1G2E0-F1
#
_cell.length_a   1.000
_cell.length_b   1.000
_cell.length_c   1.000
_cell.angle_alpha   90.00
_cell.angle_beta   90.00
_cell.angle_gamma   90.00
#
_symmetry.space_group_name_H-M   'P 1'
#
loop_
_entity.id
_entity.type
_entity.pdbx_description
1 polymer ?
#
loop_
_entity_poly.entity_id
_entity_poly.type
_entity_poly.pdbx_seq_one_letter_code
_entity_poly.pdbx_strand_id
1 'polypeptide(L)'
;MNGYNEYGEKVRFVPPQRTEFSMPLAKEVINCFENDDKTLFQDIMDISRDYVYLKETDRLLMVASIFTSYIIHHKDIHYLPILFMCSPPNHGKSHILKFIAFNGYRGKWWRTFNLPACIRYNDEFQSVICLDLYDFAEFTKSEDHRNFVLGKIEKGSTIPKVNRPNAQRYESRMNMTRLAC
;
A
#
# COMPACT_ATOMS: atom_id res chain seq x y z
N MET A 1 20.94 -26.29 -3.14
CA MET A 1 20.92 -27.74 -2.87
C MET A 1 21.08 -28.51 -4.18
N ASN A 2 21.46 -29.79 -4.14
CA ASN A 2 21.31 -30.67 -5.30
C ASN A 2 19.96 -31.37 -5.17
N GLY A 3 19.21 -31.48 -6.27
CA GLY A 3 17.94 -32.18 -6.33
C GLY A 3 17.69 -32.72 -7.74
N TYR A 4 16.44 -33.03 -8.02
CA TYR A 4 16.00 -33.48 -9.35
C TYR A 4 14.90 -32.56 -9.88
N ASN A 5 14.87 -32.32 -11.19
CA ASN A 5 13.74 -31.63 -11.83
C ASN A 5 12.59 -32.61 -12.13
N GLU A 6 11.49 -32.11 -12.68
CA GLU A 6 10.31 -32.90 -13.06
C GLU A 6 10.57 -33.97 -14.14
N TYR A 7 11.71 -33.90 -14.83
CA TYR A 7 12.19 -34.87 -15.81
C TYR A 7 13.18 -35.91 -15.23
N GLY A 8 13.47 -35.85 -13.93
CA GLY A 8 14.41 -36.75 -13.27
C GLY A 8 15.90 -36.44 -13.49
N GLU A 9 16.21 -35.26 -14.04
CA GLU A 9 17.59 -34.80 -14.24
C GLU A 9 18.15 -34.15 -12.97
N LYS A 10 19.46 -34.31 -12.72
CA LYS A 10 20.11 -33.89 -11.48
C LYS A 10 20.50 -32.41 -11.51
N VAL A 11 19.63 -31.54 -11.00
CA VAL A 11 19.79 -30.08 -11.06
C VAL A 11 20.34 -29.50 -9.75
N ARG A 12 21.26 -28.53 -9.87
CA ARG A 12 21.77 -27.73 -8.75
C ARG A 12 20.87 -26.52 -8.53
N PHE A 13 19.97 -26.62 -7.56
CA PHE A 13 19.18 -25.48 -7.07
C PHE A 13 20.10 -24.44 -6.42
N VAL A 14 20.36 -23.36 -7.14
CA VAL A 14 20.98 -22.12 -6.64
C VAL A 14 19.84 -21.14 -6.33
N PRO A 15 19.76 -20.55 -5.12
CA PRO A 15 18.77 -19.51 -4.86
C PRO A 15 19.04 -18.29 -5.76
N PRO A 16 18.00 -17.56 -6.21
CA PRO A 16 18.20 -16.39 -7.05
C PRO A 16 18.97 -15.31 -6.27
N GLN A 17 19.92 -14.63 -6.94
CA GLN A 17 20.82 -13.66 -6.28
C GLN A 17 20.10 -12.44 -5.71
N ARG A 18 18.90 -12.14 -6.22
CA ARG A 18 17.89 -11.29 -5.57
C ARG A 18 16.55 -12.02 -5.59
N THR A 19 15.79 -11.84 -4.53
CA THR A 19 14.36 -12.13 -4.44
C THR A 19 13.56 -10.83 -4.60
N GLU A 20 12.25 -10.93 -4.81
CA GLU A 20 11.31 -9.79 -4.77
C GLU A 20 11.34 -9.02 -3.42
N PHE A 21 11.86 -9.64 -2.36
CA PHE A 21 12.02 -9.06 -1.01
C PHE A 21 13.44 -8.54 -0.74
N SER A 22 14.36 -8.61 -1.72
CA SER A 22 15.72 -8.10 -1.57
C SER A 22 15.72 -6.58 -1.70
N MET A 23 16.27 -5.87 -0.70
CA MET A 23 16.40 -4.42 -0.79
C MET A 23 17.29 -4.03 -1.99
N PRO A 24 16.98 -2.93 -2.71
CA PRO A 24 17.84 -2.44 -3.79
C PRO A 24 19.22 -2.08 -3.25
N LEU A 25 20.28 -2.22 -4.07
CA LEU A 25 21.62 -1.87 -3.60
C LEU A 25 21.70 -0.37 -3.37
N ALA A 26 22.30 0.04 -2.26
CA ALA A 26 22.45 1.46 -1.92
C ALA A 26 23.12 2.27 -3.06
N LYS A 27 24.07 1.67 -3.80
CA LYS A 27 24.69 2.28 -4.98
C LYS A 27 23.68 2.56 -6.11
N GLU A 28 22.73 1.67 -6.35
CA GLU A 28 21.68 1.85 -7.36
C GLU A 28 20.73 2.97 -6.95
N VAL A 29 20.30 2.98 -5.68
CA VAL A 29 19.45 4.02 -5.11
C VAL A 29 20.12 5.40 -5.16
N ILE A 30 21.41 5.48 -4.78
CA ILE A 30 22.19 6.73 -4.85
C ILE A 30 22.33 7.19 -6.30
N ASN A 31 22.67 6.29 -7.24
CA ASN A 31 22.80 6.64 -8.66
C ASN A 31 21.49 7.19 -9.25
N CYS A 32 20.34 6.62 -8.89
CA CYS A 32 19.03 7.12 -9.31
C CYS A 32 18.59 8.41 -8.58
N PHE A 33 19.16 8.71 -7.41
CA PHE A 33 18.92 9.97 -6.70
C PHE A 33 19.81 11.11 -7.25
N GLU A 34 21.05 10.81 -7.62
CA GLU A 34 21.99 11.77 -8.22
C GLU A 34 21.66 12.06 -9.69
N ASN A 35 21.05 11.11 -10.41
CA ASN A 35 20.63 11.24 -11.80
C ASN A 35 19.09 11.19 -11.89
N ASP A 36 18.46 12.33 -11.65
CA ASP A 36 17.01 12.56 -11.71
C ASP A 36 16.35 11.99 -12.98
N ASP A 37 15.57 10.92 -12.81
CA ASP A 37 14.89 10.22 -13.90
C ASP A 37 13.59 10.94 -14.30
N LYS A 38 13.73 11.78 -15.32
CA LYS A 38 12.64 12.59 -15.88
C LYS A 38 11.71 11.81 -16.81
N THR A 39 12.02 10.57 -17.19
CA THR A 39 11.09 9.74 -17.98
C THR A 39 10.25 8.82 -17.10
N LEU A 40 10.70 8.47 -15.88
CA LEU A 40 10.01 7.57 -14.95
C LEU A 40 8.49 7.77 -14.81
N PHE A 41 8.00 9.02 -14.81
CA PHE A 41 6.56 9.28 -14.78
C PHE A 41 5.84 8.81 -16.06
N GLN A 42 6.43 9.08 -17.21
CA GLN A 42 5.95 8.64 -18.52
C GLN A 42 6.11 7.12 -18.68
N ASP A 43 7.22 6.55 -18.21
CA ASP A 43 7.47 5.10 -18.25
C ASP A 43 6.42 4.34 -17.41
N ILE A 44 6.07 4.83 -16.21
CA ILE A 44 4.99 4.26 -15.40
C ILE A 44 3.61 4.49 -16.05
N MET A 45 3.37 5.63 -16.70
CA MET A 45 2.14 5.85 -17.49
C MET A 45 2.02 4.82 -18.62
N ASP A 46 3.09 4.56 -19.37
CA ASP A 46 3.09 3.63 -20.50
C ASP A 46 2.99 2.16 -20.06
N ILE A 47 3.78 1.72 -19.06
CA ILE A 47 3.64 0.37 -18.47
C ILE A 47 2.20 0.13 -17.97
N SER A 48 1.55 1.17 -17.42
CA SER A 48 0.17 1.04 -16.94
C SER A 48 -0.89 0.94 -18.05
N ARG A 49 -0.58 1.29 -19.31
CA ARG A 49 -1.48 1.06 -20.45
C ARG A 49 -1.71 -0.42 -20.70
N ASP A 50 -0.64 -1.21 -20.62
CA ASP A 50 -0.69 -2.66 -20.80
C ASP A 50 -1.27 -3.38 -19.57
N TYR A 51 -1.06 -2.82 -18.37
CA TYR A 51 -1.49 -3.45 -17.11
C TYR A 51 -2.96 -3.16 -16.73
N VAL A 52 -3.49 -1.96 -17.00
CA VAL A 52 -4.83 -1.53 -16.56
C VAL A 52 -5.59 -0.67 -17.58
N TYR A 53 -6.80 -1.12 -17.93
CA TYR A 53 -7.72 -0.35 -18.78
C TYR A 53 -8.38 0.79 -17.99
N LEU A 54 -7.83 2.00 -18.17
CA LEU A 54 -8.29 3.27 -17.60
C LEU A 54 -8.34 4.35 -18.68
N LYS A 55 -9.16 5.38 -18.48
CA LYS A 55 -9.08 6.64 -19.26
C LYS A 55 -7.77 7.37 -18.92
N GLU A 56 -7.28 8.22 -19.82
CA GLU A 56 -6.04 8.97 -19.60
C GLU A 56 -6.07 9.81 -18.31
N THR A 57 -7.21 10.42 -17.99
CA THR A 57 -7.44 11.17 -16.73
C THR A 57 -7.30 10.29 -15.49
N ASP A 58 -7.88 9.10 -15.54
CA ASP A 58 -8.00 8.21 -14.40
C ASP A 58 -6.64 7.51 -14.16
N ARG A 59 -5.92 7.22 -15.25
CA ARG A 59 -4.52 6.78 -15.24
C ARG A 59 -3.59 7.86 -14.70
N LEU A 60 -3.74 9.12 -15.12
CA LEU A 60 -2.93 10.23 -14.63
C LEU A 60 -3.09 10.41 -13.11
N LEU A 61 -4.33 10.31 -12.58
CA LEU A 61 -4.60 10.33 -11.14
C LEU A 61 -3.98 9.13 -10.41
N MET A 62 -4.06 7.92 -11.00
CA MET A 62 -3.41 6.72 -10.46
C MET A 62 -1.89 6.89 -10.39
N VAL A 63 -1.22 7.34 -11.46
CA VAL A 63 0.24 7.53 -11.45
C VAL A 63 0.64 8.69 -10.52
N ALA A 64 -0.10 9.79 -10.49
CA ALA A 64 0.11 10.85 -9.51
C ALA A 64 -0.03 10.36 -8.04
N SER A 65 -0.90 9.38 -7.76
CA SER A 65 -1.00 8.76 -6.43
C SER A 65 0.22 7.90 -6.06
N ILE A 66 0.86 7.28 -7.05
CA ILE A 66 2.14 6.56 -6.87
C ILE A 66 3.23 7.56 -6.47
N PHE A 67 3.43 8.64 -7.24
CA PHE A 67 4.47 9.63 -6.94
C PHE A 67 4.22 10.38 -5.62
N THR A 68 2.98 10.80 -5.34
CA THR A 68 2.67 11.50 -4.08
C THR A 68 2.90 10.63 -2.83
N SER A 69 2.91 9.30 -2.95
CA SER A 69 3.26 8.42 -1.83
C SER A 69 4.72 8.52 -1.37
N TYR A 70 5.66 8.91 -2.24
CA TYR A 70 7.07 9.05 -1.87
C TYR A 70 7.34 10.32 -1.05
N ILE A 71 6.42 11.28 -1.08
CA ILE A 71 6.50 12.56 -0.35
C ILE A 71 5.52 12.64 0.83
N ILE A 72 4.81 11.55 1.16
CA ILE A 72 3.83 11.48 2.27
C ILE A 72 4.41 11.89 3.64
N HIS A 73 5.74 11.77 3.82
CA HIS A 73 6.47 12.13 5.05
C HIS A 73 7.07 13.53 5.03
N HIS A 74 6.80 14.32 3.98
CA HIS A 74 7.28 15.70 3.91
C HIS A 74 6.52 16.55 4.92
N LYS A 75 7.25 17.27 5.80
CA LYS A 75 6.70 18.05 6.92
C LYS A 75 5.56 19.02 6.56
N ASP A 76 5.56 19.52 5.32
CA ASP A 76 4.61 20.51 4.79
C ASP A 76 3.41 19.85 4.05
N ILE A 77 3.32 18.51 4.05
CA ILE A 77 2.24 17.73 3.44
C ILE A 77 1.40 17.11 4.55
N HIS A 78 0.27 17.75 4.87
CA HIS A 78 -0.63 17.33 5.94
C HIS A 78 -1.75 16.38 5.47
N TYR A 79 -2.00 16.31 4.16
CA TYR A 79 -3.05 15.52 3.55
C TYR A 79 -2.61 14.96 2.20
N LEU A 80 -3.01 13.72 1.89
CA LEU A 80 -2.92 13.12 0.55
C LEU A 80 -4.32 12.65 0.09
N PRO A 81 -4.56 12.59 -1.24
CA PRO A 81 -5.84 12.13 -1.79
C PRO A 81 -6.05 10.63 -1.56
N ILE A 82 -7.22 10.26 -1.02
CA ILE A 82 -7.65 8.86 -0.93
C ILE A 82 -8.37 8.48 -2.23
N LEU A 83 -7.79 7.56 -3.01
CA LEU A 83 -8.41 7.06 -4.23
C LEU A 83 -9.47 5.98 -3.93
N PHE A 84 -10.74 6.33 -4.05
CA PHE A 84 -11.86 5.38 -4.02
C PHE A 84 -12.19 4.88 -5.43
N MET A 85 -12.12 3.58 -5.65
CA MET A 85 -12.44 2.94 -6.94
C MET A 85 -13.81 2.27 -6.93
N CYS A 86 -14.81 2.93 -7.51
CA CYS A 86 -16.16 2.40 -7.65
C CYS A 86 -16.42 1.96 -9.10
N SER A 87 -16.64 0.67 -9.32
CA SER A 87 -17.04 0.08 -10.61
C SER A 87 -17.71 -1.29 -10.38
N PRO A 88 -18.40 -1.89 -11.36
CA PRO A 88 -18.96 -3.23 -11.22
C PRO A 88 -17.86 -4.31 -11.01
N PRO A 89 -18.23 -5.56 -10.63
CA PRO A 89 -17.28 -6.67 -10.52
C PRO A 89 -16.45 -6.87 -11.80
N ASN A 90 -15.25 -7.43 -11.65
CA ASN A 90 -14.31 -7.78 -12.75
C ASN A 90 -13.74 -6.61 -13.59
N HIS A 91 -14.18 -5.35 -13.40
CA HIS A 91 -13.58 -4.16 -14.03
C HIS A 91 -12.24 -3.73 -13.38
N GLY A 92 -11.24 -4.61 -13.36
CA GLY A 92 -9.82 -4.27 -13.13
C GLY A 92 -9.38 -3.68 -11.78
N LYS A 93 -10.29 -3.29 -10.87
CA LYS A 93 -9.97 -2.61 -9.59
C LYS A 93 -8.81 -3.26 -8.81
N SER A 94 -8.87 -4.57 -8.63
CA SER A 94 -7.85 -5.32 -7.89
C SER A 94 -6.48 -5.36 -8.61
N HIS A 95 -6.42 -5.13 -9.92
CA HIS A 95 -5.17 -4.94 -10.66
C HIS A 95 -4.65 -3.50 -10.48
N ILE A 96 -5.52 -2.50 -10.54
CA ILE A 96 -5.17 -1.09 -10.26
C ILE A 96 -4.61 -0.95 -8.83
N LEU A 97 -5.28 -1.52 -7.84
CA LEU A 97 -4.83 -1.54 -6.44
C LEU A 97 -3.47 -2.25 -6.26
N LYS A 98 -3.21 -3.34 -6.99
CA LYS A 98 -1.89 -3.99 -7.00
C LYS A 98 -0.82 -3.12 -7.67
N PHE A 99 -1.15 -2.47 -8.79
CA PHE A 99 -0.22 -1.60 -9.51
C PHE A 99 0.21 -0.42 -8.66
N ILE A 100 -0.74 0.24 -7.98
CA ILE A 100 -0.45 1.30 -7.01
C ILE A 100 0.38 0.75 -5.83
N ALA A 101 0.03 -0.41 -5.27
CA ALA A 101 0.76 -0.99 -4.15
C ALA A 101 2.19 -1.44 -4.51
N PHE A 102 2.44 -1.90 -5.73
CA PHE A 102 3.75 -2.39 -6.15
C PHE A 102 4.72 -1.25 -6.50
N ASN A 103 4.22 -0.18 -7.12
CA ASN A 103 5.03 0.98 -7.52
C ASN A 103 5.05 2.11 -6.47
N GLY A 104 4.11 2.13 -5.52
CA GLY A 104 4.02 3.14 -4.46
C GLY A 104 4.93 2.86 -3.27
N TYR A 105 5.25 3.90 -2.49
CA TYR A 105 6.20 3.84 -1.38
C TYR A 105 5.81 2.77 -0.35
N ARG A 106 6.60 1.68 -0.33
CA ARG A 106 6.43 0.49 0.54
C ARG A 106 5.01 -0.09 0.48
N GLY A 107 4.34 0.01 -0.67
CA GLY A 107 2.90 -0.17 -0.77
C GLY A 107 2.41 -1.59 -0.43
N LYS A 108 1.22 -1.65 0.18
CA LYS A 108 0.64 -2.89 0.70
C LYS A 108 -0.81 -3.08 0.26
N TRP A 109 -1.00 -4.07 -0.59
CA TRP A 109 -2.33 -4.55 -0.99
C TRP A 109 -2.89 -5.56 0.03
N TRP A 110 -4.16 -5.39 0.41
CA TRP A 110 -4.90 -6.32 1.25
C TRP A 110 -6.32 -6.56 0.72
N ARG A 111 -6.74 -7.83 0.69
CA ARG A 111 -8.11 -8.29 0.36
C ARG A 111 -9.08 -8.25 1.54
N THR A 112 -8.57 -8.09 2.76
CA THR A 112 -9.35 -8.12 4.00
C THR A 112 -8.93 -6.97 4.88
N PHE A 113 -9.91 -6.30 5.50
CA PHE A 113 -9.62 -5.21 6.41
C PHE A 113 -9.38 -5.73 7.83
N ASN A 114 -8.39 -5.15 8.50
CA ASN A 114 -8.13 -5.34 9.92
C ASN A 114 -7.53 -4.05 10.45
N LEU A 115 -8.36 -3.15 10.99
CA LEU A 115 -7.94 -1.81 11.44
C LEU A 115 -6.66 -1.83 12.30
N PRO A 116 -6.52 -2.72 13.32
CA PRO A 116 -5.27 -2.89 14.04
C PRO A 116 -4.06 -3.21 13.16
N ALA A 117 -4.18 -4.10 12.17
CA ALA A 117 -3.10 -4.42 11.24
C ALA A 117 -2.78 -3.26 10.29
N CYS A 118 -3.80 -2.53 9.83
CA CYS A 118 -3.62 -1.35 8.98
C CYS A 118 -2.83 -0.25 9.71
N ILE A 119 -3.22 0.10 10.95
CA ILE A 119 -2.51 1.12 11.73
C ILE A 119 -1.11 0.63 12.10
N ARG A 120 -0.93 -0.64 12.53
CA ARG A 120 0.41 -1.23 12.78
C ARG A 120 1.35 -1.03 11.60
N TYR A 121 0.91 -1.43 10.42
CA TYR A 121 1.76 -1.46 9.23
C TYR A 121 2.10 -0.05 8.75
N ASN A 122 1.16 0.90 8.83
CA ASN A 122 1.48 2.29 8.49
C ASN A 122 2.39 2.95 9.53
N ASP A 123 2.19 2.71 10.82
CA ASP A 123 3.05 3.28 11.88
C ASP A 123 4.49 2.76 11.80
N GLU A 124 4.67 1.48 11.45
CA GLU A 124 5.99 0.82 11.37
C GLU A 124 6.68 0.98 10.00
N PHE A 125 5.94 0.80 8.90
CA PHE A 125 6.49 0.84 7.53
C PHE A 125 6.16 2.12 6.76
N GLN A 126 5.23 2.95 7.25
CA GLN A 126 5.06 4.34 6.79
C GLN A 126 4.74 4.40 5.28
N SER A 127 3.62 3.78 4.90
CA SER A 127 3.42 3.09 3.62
C SER A 127 2.05 3.30 2.98
N VAL A 128 1.97 3.15 1.64
CA VAL A 128 0.67 3.11 0.94
C VAL A 128 -0.12 1.88 1.36
N ILE A 129 -1.39 2.05 1.73
CA ILE A 129 -2.32 0.94 2.00
C ILE A 129 -3.40 0.89 0.92
N CYS A 130 -3.47 -0.22 0.18
CA CYS A 130 -4.42 -0.46 -0.90
C CYS A 130 -5.44 -1.53 -0.48
N LEU A 131 -6.66 -1.10 -0.14
CA LEU A 131 -7.73 -1.98 0.35
C LEU A 131 -8.65 -2.46 -0.80
N ASP A 132 -8.66 -3.77 -1.05
CA ASP A 132 -9.45 -4.46 -2.08
C ASP A 132 -10.64 -5.16 -1.42
N LEU A 133 -11.63 -4.35 -1.03
CA LEU A 133 -12.77 -4.79 -0.22
C LEU A 133 -13.94 -5.21 -1.13
N TYR A 134 -14.39 -6.46 -0.98
CA TYR A 134 -15.42 -7.05 -1.84
C TYR A 134 -16.79 -6.35 -1.73
N ASP A 135 -17.21 -5.99 -0.51
CA ASP A 135 -18.40 -5.19 -0.24
C ASP A 135 -18.06 -4.02 0.68
N PHE A 136 -17.98 -2.83 0.09
CA PHE A 136 -17.71 -1.57 0.79
C PHE A 136 -18.94 -1.03 1.55
N ALA A 137 -20.16 -1.40 1.15
CA ALA A 137 -21.39 -0.97 1.79
C ALA A 137 -21.61 -1.76 3.08
N GLU A 138 -21.45 -3.09 3.06
CA GLU A 138 -21.42 -3.93 4.27
C GLU A 138 -20.27 -3.52 5.18
N PHE A 139 -19.07 -3.30 4.63
CA PHE A 139 -17.91 -2.84 5.37
C PHE A 139 -18.19 -1.59 6.22
N THR A 140 -18.83 -0.57 5.63
CA THR A 140 -19.15 0.70 6.29
C THR A 140 -20.43 0.68 7.14
N LYS A 141 -21.04 -0.49 7.38
CA LYS A 141 -22.11 -0.64 8.39
C LYS A 141 -21.58 -0.56 9.83
N SER A 142 -20.35 -1.02 10.09
CA SER A 142 -19.73 -0.87 11.41
C SER A 142 -19.29 0.58 11.63
N GLU A 143 -19.45 1.06 12.87
CA GLU A 143 -19.08 2.42 13.26
C GLU A 143 -17.57 2.65 13.13
N ASP A 144 -16.75 1.73 13.64
CA ASP A 144 -15.28 1.78 13.56
C ASP A 144 -14.77 1.86 12.11
N HIS A 145 -15.37 1.08 11.19
CA HIS A 145 -14.99 1.10 9.77
C HIS A 145 -15.44 2.38 9.07
N ARG A 146 -16.64 2.88 9.38
CA ARG A 146 -17.17 4.14 8.83
C ARG A 146 -16.34 5.34 9.28
N ASN A 147 -15.98 5.38 10.56
CA ASN A 147 -15.15 6.43 11.15
C ASN A 147 -13.73 6.42 10.55
N PHE A 148 -13.15 5.25 10.32
CA PHE A 148 -11.90 5.10 9.56
C PHE A 148 -12.04 5.62 8.11
N VAL A 149 -13.06 5.18 7.37
CA VAL A 149 -13.29 5.56 5.96
C VAL A 149 -13.52 7.06 5.78
N LEU A 150 -14.28 7.70 6.66
CA LEU A 150 -14.63 9.11 6.56
C LEU A 150 -13.55 10.06 7.14
N GLY A 151 -12.45 9.52 7.66
CA GLY A 151 -11.48 10.30 8.46
C GLY A 151 -12.04 10.83 9.78
N LYS A 152 -13.30 10.51 10.09
CA LYS A 152 -14.03 10.95 11.29
C LYS A 152 -13.72 10.05 12.48
N ILE A 153 -12.50 10.14 12.99
CA ILE A 153 -12.23 9.72 14.36
C ILE A 153 -12.56 10.93 15.24
N GLU A 154 -13.68 10.88 15.96
CA GLU A 154 -14.16 12.02 16.75
C GLU A 154 -13.51 12.04 18.16
N LYS A 155 -13.53 13.20 18.82
CA LYS A 155 -12.91 13.39 20.14
C LYS A 155 -13.69 12.62 21.21
N GLY A 156 -13.19 11.43 21.56
CA GLY A 156 -13.85 10.47 22.45
C GLY A 156 -14.17 9.13 21.79
N SER A 157 -14.08 9.01 20.45
CA SER A 157 -14.20 7.72 19.75
C SER A 157 -13.13 6.74 20.27
N THR A 158 -13.54 5.49 20.49
CA THR A 158 -12.67 4.45 21.05
C THR A 158 -11.92 3.69 19.96
N ILE A 159 -10.78 4.21 19.51
CA ILE A 159 -9.86 3.44 18.66
C ILE A 159 -9.40 2.18 19.43
N PRO A 160 -9.21 1.01 18.81
CA PRO A 160 -8.37 -0.03 19.43
C PRO A 160 -7.00 0.55 19.87
N LYS A 161 -6.70 0.53 21.18
CA LYS A 161 -5.38 0.74 21.86
C LYS A 161 -4.48 -0.51 21.60
N VAL A 162 -3.19 -0.70 21.93
CA VAL A 162 -2.17 0.06 22.71
C VAL A 162 -1.71 -0.64 24.01
N ASN A 163 -1.57 -1.99 24.10
CA ASN A 163 -1.43 -2.72 25.38
C ASN A 163 -0.12 -3.49 25.77
N ARG A 164 0.72 -4.06 24.90
CA ARG A 164 2.04 -4.63 25.32
C ARG A 164 3.11 -4.55 24.21
N PRO A 165 4.42 -4.45 24.54
CA PRO A 165 5.51 -4.47 23.55
C PRO A 165 5.69 -5.84 22.86
N ASN A 166 5.67 -6.93 23.63
CA ASN A 166 5.88 -8.30 23.13
C ASN A 166 4.57 -9.08 22.89
N ALA A 167 3.41 -8.40 22.92
CA ALA A 167 2.19 -8.95 22.35
C ALA A 167 1.92 -8.30 20.99
N GLN A 168 0.99 -8.85 20.22
CA GLN A 168 0.58 -8.21 18.98
C GLN A 168 -0.13 -6.87 19.25
N ARG A 169 0.59 -5.75 19.28
CA ARG A 169 0.12 -4.48 18.74
C ARG A 169 -0.93 -3.70 19.55
N TYR A 170 -2.06 -4.33 19.84
CA TYR A 170 -3.36 -3.68 19.99
C TYR A 170 -4.34 -4.47 20.90
N GLU A 171 -4.71 -3.89 22.06
CA GLU A 171 -5.88 -4.26 22.87
C GLU A 171 -6.38 -3.07 23.74
N SER A 172 -7.68 -3.08 24.13
CA SER A 172 -8.43 -2.18 25.04
C SER A 172 -8.61 -0.67 24.71
N ARG A 173 -9.50 -0.35 23.74
CA ARG A 173 -10.21 0.95 23.53
C ARG A 173 -9.62 2.22 24.17
N MET A 174 -9.05 3.11 23.37
CA MET A 174 -8.54 4.43 23.79
C MET A 174 -9.45 5.55 23.29
N ASN A 175 -9.98 6.37 24.21
CA ASN A 175 -10.68 7.60 23.85
C ASN A 175 -9.70 8.59 23.21
N MET A 176 -10.06 9.12 22.05
CA MET A 176 -9.33 10.21 21.39
C MET A 176 -9.40 11.52 22.19
N THR A 177 -8.39 11.78 23.03
CA THR A 177 -8.27 13.05 23.77
C THR A 177 -7.02 13.87 23.41
N ARG A 178 -6.06 13.30 22.66
CA ARG A 178 -4.73 13.91 22.37
C ARG A 178 -4.16 13.57 20.98
N LEU A 179 -4.94 13.73 19.92
CA LEU A 179 -4.44 13.77 18.52
C LEU A 179 -5.04 15.00 17.82
N ALA A 180 -4.67 16.17 18.34
CA ALA A 180 -5.03 17.48 17.82
C ALA A 180 -3.87 18.45 18.11
N CYS A 181 -2.78 18.25 17.38
CA CYS A 181 -1.65 19.14 17.16
C CYS A 181 -1.25 18.98 15.69
#